data_AF-T1AYP4-F1
#
_entry.id   AF-T1AYP4-F1
#
_cell.length_a   1.000
_cell.length_b   1.000
_cell.length_c   1.000
_cell.angle_alpha   90.00
_cell.angle_beta   90.00
_cell.angle_gamma   90.00
#
_symmetry.space_group_name_H-M   'P 1'
#
loop_
_entity.id
_entity.type
_entity.pdbx_description
1 polymer ?
#
loop_
_entity_poly.entity_id
_entity_poly.type
_entity_poly.pdbx_seq_one_letter_code
_entity_poly.pdbx_strand_id
1 'polypeptide(L)'
;AATPWWRGAVIYQIYPRSFLDSDGNGVGDLPGILARLDYIASLGVDAIWIAPFFKSPMADFGYDIADYHAVDPLFGTLHDFDRLLAAAHARGLRVMIDQVLSHTSIEHAWFRESRQSRDNPKADWYVWADAKPDGTPPNNWLSIFGGPAWTWEPRRQQYYLHNFLDAQPDLNFHNPMVRAAALDNVRFWLERGVDGVRLDAINFCFHDALLRDNPPKPAHARTGAASAPTIRMRSSTTGTTTRSPRTWRFWNNCARCSMGIQVPPRWARSRPRIRWRRWPNTPSPGACTWATASSC
;
A
#
# COMPACT_ATOMS: atom_id res chain seq x y z
N ALA A 1 22.41 -22.19 -9.41
CA ALA A 1 22.29 -20.72 -9.47
C ALA A 1 22.53 -20.19 -8.06
N ALA A 2 23.26 -19.09 -7.91
CA ALA A 2 23.40 -18.45 -6.59
C ALA A 2 22.02 -18.07 -6.05
N THR A 3 21.81 -18.25 -4.74
CA THR A 3 20.57 -17.85 -4.07
C THR A 3 20.39 -16.33 -4.23
N PRO A 4 19.21 -15.85 -4.67
CA PRO A 4 18.95 -14.41 -4.75
C PRO A 4 19.13 -13.73 -3.38
N TRP A 5 19.68 -12.51 -3.37
CA TRP A 5 20.05 -11.79 -2.14
C TRP A 5 18.90 -11.69 -1.12
N TRP A 6 17.67 -11.44 -1.59
CA TRP A 6 16.51 -11.20 -0.74
C TRP A 6 16.05 -12.46 0.02
N ARG A 7 16.48 -13.65 -0.39
CA ARG A 7 16.07 -14.91 0.24
C ARG A 7 16.98 -15.20 1.44
N GLY A 8 16.60 -14.65 2.59
CA GLY A 8 17.36 -14.75 3.84
C GLY A 8 17.97 -13.42 4.30
N ALA A 9 17.76 -12.34 3.54
CA ALA A 9 18.23 -11.00 3.88
C ALA A 9 17.58 -10.44 5.15
N VAL A 10 18.34 -9.64 5.88
CA VAL A 10 17.88 -8.76 6.96
C VAL A 10 17.66 -7.36 6.40
N ILE A 11 16.43 -6.86 6.54
CA ILE A 11 16.00 -5.56 6.02
C ILE A 11 15.78 -4.60 7.20
N TYR A 12 16.46 -3.47 7.20
CA TYR A 12 16.30 -2.40 8.18
C TYR A 12 15.23 -1.41 7.73
N GLN A 13 14.08 -1.39 8.40
CA GLN A 13 13.03 -0.44 8.10
C GLN A 13 13.37 0.94 8.67
N ILE A 14 13.28 1.96 7.83
CA ILE A 14 13.46 3.37 8.18
C ILE A 14 12.11 4.06 8.05
N TYR A 15 11.69 4.74 9.10
CA TYR A 15 10.56 5.67 9.07
C TYR A 15 11.10 7.11 8.98
N PRO A 16 11.09 7.74 7.78
CA PRO A 16 11.86 8.96 7.51
C PRO A 16 11.62 10.08 8.51
N ARG A 17 10.34 10.36 8.80
CA ARG A 17 9.89 11.44 9.70
C ARG A 17 10.53 11.42 11.09
N SER A 18 11.00 10.25 11.54
CA SER A 18 11.49 10.07 12.92
C SER A 18 12.89 9.46 12.96
N PHE A 19 13.62 9.45 11.84
CA PHE A 19 14.96 8.89 11.80
C PHE A 19 16.04 9.92 12.16
N LEU A 20 16.19 10.96 11.34
CA LEU A 20 17.09 12.09 11.63
C LEU A 20 16.66 13.32 10.83
N ASP A 21 16.44 14.43 11.54
CA ASP A 21 16.25 15.77 10.99
C ASP A 21 17.62 16.40 10.70
N SER A 22 17.81 16.93 9.49
CA SER A 22 19.06 17.55 9.03
C SER A 22 18.96 19.06 8.81
N ASP A 23 17.76 19.63 8.77
CA ASP A 23 17.51 21.05 8.46
C ASP A 23 16.93 21.85 9.64
N GLY A 24 16.56 21.17 10.73
CA GLY A 24 16.08 21.75 11.98
C GLY A 24 14.57 22.00 12.00
N ASN A 25 13.79 21.47 11.05
CA ASN A 25 12.35 21.67 10.98
C ASN A 25 11.54 20.76 11.95
N GLY A 26 12.21 19.84 12.65
CA GLY A 26 11.62 18.91 13.61
C GLY A 26 11.11 17.59 13.00
N VAL A 27 11.32 17.36 11.70
CA VAL A 27 10.92 16.15 10.96
C VAL A 27 12.14 15.57 10.26
N GLY A 28 12.33 14.25 10.38
CA GLY A 28 13.43 13.58 9.68
C GLY A 28 13.26 13.54 8.16
N ASP A 29 14.38 13.57 7.45
CA ASP A 29 14.46 13.80 6.00
C ASP A 29 15.47 12.85 5.29
N LEU A 30 15.49 12.87 3.95
CA LEU A 30 16.40 12.01 3.18
C LEU A 30 17.89 12.33 3.40
N PRO A 31 18.33 13.61 3.45
CA PRO A 31 19.71 13.93 3.83
C PRO A 31 20.12 13.38 5.21
N GLY A 32 19.21 13.35 6.18
CA GLY A 32 19.41 12.76 7.50
C GLY A 32 19.62 11.24 7.43
N ILE A 33 18.87 10.55 6.56
CA ILE A 33 19.12 9.12 6.28
C ILE A 33 20.50 8.93 5.66
N LEU A 34 20.84 9.74 4.64
CA LEU A 34 22.15 9.71 3.98
C LEU A 34 23.30 9.89 4.97
N ALA A 35 23.18 10.83 5.91
CA ALA A 35 24.18 11.10 6.95
C ALA A 35 24.41 9.94 7.93
N ARG A 36 23.50 8.96 7.99
CA ARG A 36 23.56 7.80 8.89
C ARG A 36 23.71 6.46 8.17
N LEU A 37 23.97 6.46 6.86
CA LEU A 37 24.19 5.21 6.13
C LEU A 37 25.39 4.39 6.64
N ASP A 38 26.45 5.04 7.14
CA ASP A 38 27.58 4.33 7.75
C ASP A 38 27.17 3.58 9.04
N TYR A 39 26.28 4.18 9.83
CA TYR A 39 25.70 3.51 11.00
C TYR A 39 24.83 2.33 10.57
N ILE A 40 23.97 2.50 9.56
CA ILE A 40 23.12 1.41 9.09
C ILE A 40 23.97 0.25 8.55
N ALA A 41 25.01 0.54 7.77
CA ALA A 41 25.92 -0.48 7.25
C ALA A 41 26.66 -1.23 8.38
N SER A 42 27.03 -0.55 9.47
CA SER A 42 27.72 -1.19 10.60
C SER A 42 26.83 -2.15 11.39
N LEU A 43 25.49 -2.09 11.25
CA LEU A 43 24.57 -3.07 11.81
C LEU A 43 24.65 -4.44 11.11
N GLY A 44 25.30 -4.53 9.94
CA GLY A 44 25.43 -5.77 9.17
C GLY A 44 24.16 -6.19 8.46
N VAL A 45 23.24 -5.26 8.20
CA VAL A 45 22.00 -5.51 7.44
C VAL A 45 22.28 -5.54 5.93
N ASP A 46 21.46 -6.27 5.19
CA ASP A 46 21.62 -6.44 3.74
C ASP A 46 20.93 -5.31 2.94
N ALA A 47 19.88 -4.73 3.52
CA ALA A 47 19.02 -3.77 2.84
C ALA A 47 18.39 -2.76 3.81
N ILE A 48 17.97 -1.63 3.26
CA ILE A 48 17.05 -0.70 3.90
C ILE A 48 15.69 -0.73 3.20
N TRP A 49 14.61 -0.60 3.97
CA TRP A 49 13.28 -0.29 3.45
C TRP A 49 12.87 1.07 3.99
N ILE A 50 12.69 2.03 3.10
CA ILE A 50 12.27 3.39 3.44
C ILE A 50 10.74 3.48 3.32
N ALA A 51 10.07 3.79 4.43
CA ALA A 51 8.63 4.10 4.45
C ALA A 51 8.33 5.34 3.56
N PRO A 52 7.07 5.65 3.23
CA PRO A 52 6.74 6.66 2.23
C PRO A 52 7.42 8.02 2.46
N PHE A 53 8.05 8.53 1.40
CA PHE A 53 8.63 9.88 1.32
C PHE A 53 8.13 10.64 0.08
N PHE A 54 7.07 10.13 -0.55
CA PHE A 54 6.45 10.71 -1.73
C PHE A 54 5.64 11.95 -1.38
N LYS A 55 5.37 12.81 -2.37
CA LYS A 55 4.53 13.98 -2.18
C LYS A 55 3.17 13.59 -1.58
N SER A 56 2.83 14.18 -0.43
CA SER A 56 1.67 13.79 0.37
C SER A 56 1.17 14.95 1.23
N PRO A 57 -0.14 15.11 1.45
CA PRO A 57 -0.69 16.02 2.45
C PRO A 57 -0.39 15.60 3.91
N MET A 58 0.15 14.40 4.11
CA MET A 58 0.52 13.82 5.40
C MET A 58 -0.66 13.52 6.32
N ALA A 59 -1.87 13.34 5.79
CA ALA A 59 -3.04 12.96 6.58
C ALA A 59 -2.85 11.58 7.25
N ASP A 60 -2.19 10.66 6.55
CA ASP A 60 -1.68 9.38 7.07
C ASP A 60 -0.16 9.33 6.97
N PHE A 61 0.49 10.47 7.25
CA PHE A 61 1.94 10.62 7.34
C PHE A 61 2.74 10.02 6.16
N GLY A 62 2.22 10.14 4.94
CA GLY A 62 2.90 9.73 3.70
C GLY A 62 2.23 8.56 2.98
N TYR A 63 1.32 7.83 3.63
CA TYR A 63 0.55 6.76 2.97
C TYR A 63 -0.59 7.32 2.11
N ASP A 64 -0.97 8.58 2.28
CA ASP A 64 -1.87 9.34 1.41
C ASP A 64 -1.06 10.06 0.31
N ILE A 65 -0.69 9.35 -0.76
CA ILE A 65 0.18 9.88 -1.84
C ILE A 65 -0.60 10.78 -2.81
N ALA A 66 -0.10 12.00 -3.05
CA ALA A 66 -0.63 12.94 -4.03
C ALA A 66 0.13 12.93 -5.38
N ASP A 67 1.39 12.49 -5.39
CA ASP A 67 2.19 12.27 -6.60
C ASP A 67 3.20 11.13 -6.39
N TYR A 68 3.05 10.04 -7.15
CA TYR A 68 3.88 8.84 -7.05
C TYR A 68 5.31 9.02 -7.57
N HIS A 69 5.60 10.08 -8.34
CA HIS A 69 6.90 10.29 -8.99
C HIS A 69 7.71 11.44 -8.36
N ALA A 70 7.18 12.05 -7.31
CA ALA A 70 7.81 13.16 -6.61
C ALA A 70 8.15 12.79 -5.16
N VAL A 71 9.30 13.27 -4.69
CA VAL A 71 9.63 13.33 -3.26
C VAL A 71 8.89 14.52 -2.65
N ASP A 72 8.34 14.34 -1.45
CA ASP A 72 7.73 15.47 -0.74
C ASP A 72 8.80 16.48 -0.32
N PRO A 73 8.58 17.80 -0.51
CA PRO A 73 9.53 18.82 -0.07
C PRO A 73 9.90 18.74 1.42
N LEU A 74 9.03 18.18 2.27
CA LEU A 74 9.33 17.92 3.69
C LEU A 74 10.50 16.96 3.89
N PHE A 75 10.75 16.06 2.93
CA PHE A 75 11.82 15.05 3.00
C PHE A 75 13.03 15.39 2.14
N GLY A 76 12.96 16.47 1.34
CA GLY A 76 14.00 16.91 0.42
C GLY A 76 13.58 16.79 -1.04
N THR A 77 14.52 16.39 -1.89
CA THR A 77 14.30 16.35 -3.34
C THR A 77 14.53 14.97 -3.94
N LEU A 78 14.10 14.80 -5.19
CA LEU A 78 14.39 13.60 -5.97
C LEU A 78 15.91 13.40 -6.17
N HIS A 79 16.68 14.49 -6.24
CA HIS A 79 18.13 14.44 -6.30
C HIS A 79 18.74 13.91 -4.99
N ASP A 80 18.17 14.27 -3.84
CA ASP A 80 18.63 13.75 -2.55
C ASP A 80 18.37 12.24 -2.44
N PHE A 81 17.25 11.76 -2.98
CA PHE A 81 17.01 10.32 -3.10
C PHE A 81 18.05 9.63 -4.00
N ASP A 82 18.33 10.20 -5.18
CA ASP A 82 19.32 9.63 -6.10
C ASP A 82 20.72 9.55 -5.45
N ARG A 83 21.09 10.57 -4.64
CA ARG A 83 22.33 10.57 -3.83
C ARG A 83 22.32 9.50 -2.74
N LEU A 84 21.21 9.36 -2.03
CA LEU A 84 21.02 8.33 -0.99
C LEU A 84 21.17 6.93 -1.59
N LEU A 85 20.51 6.67 -2.73
CA LEU A 85 20.56 5.39 -3.43
C LEU A 85 21.99 5.03 -3.82
N ALA A 86 22.71 5.94 -4.47
CA ALA A 86 24.10 5.74 -4.86
C ALA A 86 25.02 5.49 -3.65
N ALA A 87 24.83 6.25 -2.57
CA ALA A 87 25.63 6.11 -1.35
C ALA A 87 25.36 4.80 -0.60
N ALA A 88 24.12 4.31 -0.61
CA ALA A 88 23.75 3.02 -0.04
C ALA A 88 24.36 1.87 -0.85
N HIS A 89 24.26 1.92 -2.17
CA HIS A 89 24.88 0.93 -3.07
C HIS A 89 26.40 0.87 -2.91
N ALA A 90 27.06 2.02 -2.76
CA ALA A 90 28.51 2.08 -2.50
C ALA A 90 28.93 1.37 -1.20
N ARG A 91 27.99 1.17 -0.26
CA ARG A 91 28.17 0.45 1.01
C ARG A 91 27.69 -0.99 0.95
N GLY A 92 27.27 -1.47 -0.22
CA GLY A 92 26.73 -2.82 -0.40
C GLY A 92 25.29 -3.01 0.08
N LEU A 93 24.61 -1.94 0.52
CA LEU A 93 23.22 -2.00 0.96
C LEU A 93 22.28 -2.00 -0.25
N ARG A 94 21.23 -2.80 -0.20
CA ARG A 94 20.08 -2.72 -1.11
C ARG A 94 19.09 -1.67 -0.62
N VAL A 95 18.42 -0.98 -1.52
CA VAL A 95 17.42 0.04 -1.19
C VAL A 95 16.05 -0.39 -1.69
N MET A 96 15.15 -0.61 -0.75
CA MET A 96 13.72 -0.83 -1.00
C MET A 96 12.92 0.40 -0.58
N ILE A 97 11.83 0.66 -1.27
CA ILE A 97 10.91 1.76 -0.94
C ILE A 97 9.50 1.22 -0.78
N ASP A 98 8.67 1.94 -0.04
CA ASP A 98 7.23 1.66 0.00
C ASP A 98 6.58 1.93 -1.36
N GLN A 99 5.50 1.21 -1.66
CA GLN A 99 4.61 1.49 -2.78
C GLN A 99 3.17 1.30 -2.30
N VAL A 100 2.44 2.41 -2.23
CA VAL A 100 1.05 2.45 -1.76
C VAL A 100 0.13 2.44 -2.97
N LEU A 101 -0.16 1.26 -3.49
CA LEU A 101 -0.85 1.12 -4.78
C LEU A 101 -2.37 1.03 -4.63
N SER A 102 -2.90 0.69 -3.45
CA SER A 102 -4.33 0.42 -3.26
C SER A 102 -5.20 1.68 -3.27
N HIS A 103 -4.65 2.82 -2.86
CA HIS A 103 -5.35 4.08 -2.70
C HIS A 103 -4.39 5.25 -2.96
N THR A 104 -4.94 6.43 -3.22
CA THR A 104 -4.20 7.69 -3.32
C THR A 104 -4.72 8.68 -2.29
N SER A 105 -4.06 9.82 -2.12
CA SER A 105 -4.67 10.98 -1.47
C SER A 105 -5.85 11.53 -2.28
N ILE A 106 -6.84 12.14 -1.60
CA ILE A 106 -7.87 12.98 -2.24
C ILE A 106 -7.29 14.17 -3.02
N GLU A 107 -6.04 14.58 -2.73
CA GLU A 107 -5.35 15.64 -3.45
C GLU A 107 -4.66 15.16 -4.74
N HIS A 108 -4.56 13.84 -4.94
CA HIS A 108 -3.97 13.28 -6.15
C HIS A 108 -4.76 13.74 -7.38
N ALA A 109 -4.04 14.14 -8.44
CA ALA A 109 -4.64 14.63 -9.69
C ALA A 109 -5.72 13.69 -10.26
N TRP A 110 -5.53 12.37 -10.14
CA TRP A 110 -6.48 11.36 -10.58
C TRP A 110 -7.80 11.45 -9.82
N PHE A 111 -7.79 11.57 -8.49
CA PHE A 111 -9.03 11.68 -7.71
C PHE A 111 -9.70 13.02 -7.94
N ARG A 112 -8.91 14.11 -8.00
CA ARG A 112 -9.40 15.45 -8.31
C ARG A 112 -10.14 15.50 -9.64
N GLU A 113 -9.68 14.79 -10.66
CA GLU A 113 -10.37 14.65 -11.95
C GLU A 113 -11.57 13.70 -11.83
N SER A 114 -11.38 12.50 -11.28
CA SER A 114 -12.42 11.46 -11.16
C SER A 114 -13.67 11.97 -10.46
N ARG A 115 -13.51 12.75 -9.38
CA ARG A 115 -14.62 13.24 -8.55
C ARG A 115 -15.46 14.35 -9.20
N GLN A 116 -15.07 14.91 -10.35
CA GLN A 116 -15.79 16.04 -10.95
C GLN A 116 -17.13 15.63 -11.56
N SER A 117 -17.19 14.47 -12.18
CA SER A 117 -18.36 14.01 -12.93
C SER A 117 -18.38 12.48 -13.08
N ARG A 118 -19.44 11.94 -13.67
CA ARG A 118 -19.56 10.50 -13.95
C ARG A 118 -19.02 10.09 -15.33
N ASP A 119 -18.57 11.04 -16.14
CA ASP A 119 -18.22 10.87 -17.57
C ASP A 119 -16.81 11.36 -17.95
N ASN A 120 -16.04 11.89 -16.99
CA ASN A 120 -14.65 12.29 -17.23
C ASN A 120 -13.73 11.07 -17.51
N PRO A 121 -12.54 11.27 -18.10
CA PRO A 121 -11.64 10.17 -18.45
C PRO A 121 -11.18 9.28 -17.28
N LYS A 122 -11.30 9.76 -16.04
CA LYS A 122 -10.95 9.02 -14.82
C LYS A 122 -12.16 8.67 -13.96
N ALA A 123 -13.37 8.76 -14.50
CA ALA A 123 -14.59 8.55 -13.73
C ALA A 123 -14.68 7.15 -13.08
N ASP A 124 -14.03 6.15 -13.68
CA ASP A 124 -13.95 4.76 -13.20
C ASP A 124 -12.56 4.37 -12.64
N TRP A 125 -11.71 5.35 -12.32
CA TRP A 125 -10.39 5.07 -11.72
C TRP A 125 -10.46 4.79 -10.22
N TYR A 126 -11.55 5.18 -9.57
CA TYR A 126 -11.83 4.95 -8.15
C TYR A 126 -13.12 4.17 -8.01
N VAL A 127 -13.32 3.56 -6.85
CA VAL A 127 -14.51 2.75 -6.58
C VAL A 127 -15.66 3.67 -6.20
N TRP A 128 -16.51 3.98 -7.17
CA TRP A 128 -17.72 4.79 -7.00
C TRP A 128 -18.97 3.89 -6.93
N ALA A 129 -19.91 4.24 -6.07
CA ALA A 129 -21.20 3.55 -5.96
C ALA A 129 -22.32 4.53 -5.66
N ASP A 130 -23.50 4.29 -6.22
CA ASP A 130 -24.69 5.04 -5.85
C ASP A 130 -25.10 4.73 -4.40
N ALA A 131 -25.78 5.69 -3.76
CA ALA A 131 -26.41 5.46 -2.47
C ALA A 131 -27.54 4.41 -2.60
N LYS A 132 -27.88 3.76 -1.49
CA LYS A 132 -29.15 3.04 -1.38
C LYS A 132 -30.34 4.00 -1.52
N PRO A 133 -31.56 3.50 -1.80
CA PRO A 133 -32.76 4.36 -1.94
C PRO A 133 -33.04 5.26 -0.72
N ASP A 134 -32.58 4.88 0.47
CA ASP A 134 -32.69 5.66 1.71
C ASP A 134 -31.55 6.67 1.92
N GLY A 135 -30.65 6.80 0.94
CA GLY A 135 -29.48 7.67 0.99
C GLY A 135 -28.29 7.10 1.75
N THR A 136 -28.35 5.87 2.26
CA THR A 136 -27.26 5.27 3.04
C THR A 136 -26.15 4.65 2.16
N PRO A 137 -24.96 4.36 2.72
CA PRO A 137 -23.89 3.67 2.00
C PRO A 137 -24.31 2.34 1.35
N PRO A 138 -23.63 1.93 0.26
CA PRO A 138 -24.04 0.79 -0.57
C PRO A 138 -23.96 -0.56 0.16
N ASN A 139 -23.11 -0.71 1.17
CA ASN A 139 -22.97 -1.94 1.95
C ASN A 139 -22.44 -1.67 3.38
N ASN A 140 -22.19 -2.73 4.14
CA ASN A 140 -21.77 -2.69 5.54
C ASN A 140 -20.25 -2.58 5.76
N TRP A 141 -19.46 -2.27 4.73
CA TRP A 141 -18.01 -2.17 4.87
C TRP A 141 -17.62 -1.01 5.78
N LEU A 142 -16.62 -1.24 6.63
CA LEU A 142 -16.13 -0.29 7.62
C LEU A 142 -14.69 0.09 7.29
N SER A 143 -14.36 1.36 7.48
CA SER A 143 -12.97 1.81 7.45
C SER A 143 -12.21 1.21 8.63
N ILE A 144 -10.97 0.80 8.39
CA ILE A 144 -10.03 0.35 9.42
C ILE A 144 -9.75 1.47 10.44
N PHE A 145 -9.80 2.73 9.98
CA PHE A 145 -9.56 3.91 10.82
C PHE A 145 -10.84 4.50 11.43
N GLY A 146 -11.98 3.86 11.21
CA GLY A 146 -13.23 4.13 11.90
C GLY A 146 -14.32 4.72 11.01
N GLY A 147 -15.57 4.39 11.32
CA GLY A 147 -16.73 4.79 10.52
C GLY A 147 -16.97 3.88 9.30
N PRO A 148 -17.97 4.22 8.47
CA PRO A 148 -18.21 3.54 7.20
C PRO A 148 -17.01 3.66 6.25
N ALA A 149 -16.80 2.66 5.38
CA ALA A 149 -15.78 2.72 4.33
C ALA A 149 -16.19 3.59 3.12
N TRP A 150 -17.23 4.42 3.27
CA TRP A 150 -17.87 5.11 2.16
C TRP A 150 -18.11 6.58 2.53
N THR A 151 -17.59 7.48 1.72
CA THR A 151 -17.77 8.93 1.89
C THR A 151 -18.52 9.52 0.70
N TRP A 152 -19.47 10.40 0.96
CA TRP A 152 -20.33 11.02 -0.05
C TRP A 152 -19.61 12.13 -0.83
N GLU A 153 -19.71 12.10 -2.16
CA GLU A 153 -19.26 13.16 -3.06
C GLU A 153 -20.46 13.88 -3.69
N PRO A 154 -20.74 15.15 -3.31
CA PRO A 154 -21.90 15.86 -3.81
C PRO A 154 -21.88 16.13 -5.31
N ARG A 155 -20.70 16.28 -5.94
CA ARG A 155 -20.58 16.57 -7.39
C ARG A 155 -21.07 15.41 -8.25
N ARG A 156 -20.85 14.17 -7.77
CA ARG A 156 -21.29 12.95 -8.46
C ARG A 156 -22.60 12.42 -7.91
N GLN A 157 -23.01 12.84 -6.72
CA GLN A 157 -24.08 12.21 -5.95
C GLN A 157 -23.84 10.70 -5.80
N GLN A 158 -22.60 10.35 -5.43
CA GLN A 158 -22.14 8.98 -5.24
C GLN A 158 -21.28 8.89 -3.99
N TYR A 159 -21.18 7.69 -3.43
CA TYR A 159 -20.14 7.34 -2.47
C TYR A 159 -18.87 6.92 -3.19
N TYR A 160 -17.71 7.23 -2.62
CA TYR A 160 -16.45 6.57 -2.97
C TYR A 160 -15.96 5.70 -1.80
N LEU A 161 -15.31 4.58 -2.15
CA LEU A 161 -14.70 3.66 -1.19
C LEU A 161 -13.42 4.26 -0.60
N HIS A 162 -13.24 4.07 0.69
CA HIS A 162 -11.97 4.23 1.39
C HIS A 162 -11.85 3.20 2.53
N ASN A 163 -10.93 2.26 2.40
CA ASN A 163 -10.64 1.27 3.45
C ASN A 163 -9.94 1.90 4.66
N PHE A 164 -9.26 3.03 4.44
CA PHE A 164 -8.49 3.77 5.44
C PHE A 164 -9.14 5.14 5.69
N LEU A 165 -8.40 6.24 5.71
CA LEU A 165 -8.97 7.57 5.90
C LEU A 165 -9.90 7.94 4.74
N ASP A 166 -10.88 8.81 4.98
CA ASP A 166 -11.65 9.44 3.91
C ASP A 166 -10.75 10.21 2.92
N ALA A 167 -9.63 10.73 3.41
CA ALA A 167 -8.56 11.31 2.61
C ALA A 167 -7.80 10.30 1.71
N GLN A 168 -8.08 8.99 1.80
CA GLN A 168 -7.43 7.89 1.07
C GLN A 168 -8.42 7.09 0.19
N PRO A 169 -8.98 7.68 -0.88
CA PRO A 169 -9.88 6.98 -1.79
C PRO A 169 -9.20 5.79 -2.49
N ASP A 170 -9.85 4.63 -2.44
CA ASP A 170 -9.36 3.40 -3.05
C ASP A 170 -9.48 3.43 -4.58
N LEU A 171 -8.40 3.01 -5.24
CA LEU A 171 -8.34 2.86 -6.68
C LEU A 171 -9.13 1.63 -7.14
N ASN A 172 -9.81 1.73 -8.28
CA ASN A 172 -10.54 0.61 -8.86
C ASN A 172 -9.61 -0.28 -9.69
N PHE A 173 -9.02 -1.31 -9.10
CA PHE A 173 -8.16 -2.25 -9.85
C PHE A 173 -8.90 -3.14 -10.84
N HIS A 174 -10.24 -3.18 -10.87
CA HIS A 174 -10.95 -3.82 -11.97
C HIS A 174 -10.72 -3.07 -13.29
N ASN A 175 -10.47 -1.76 -13.21
CA ASN A 175 -10.13 -0.93 -14.37
C ASN A 175 -8.70 -1.26 -14.88
N PRO A 176 -8.53 -1.69 -16.15
CA PRO A 176 -7.21 -2.04 -16.69
C PRO A 176 -6.25 -0.86 -16.78
N MET A 177 -6.74 0.38 -16.93
CA MET A 177 -5.91 1.58 -17.00
C MET A 177 -5.29 1.91 -15.64
N VAL A 178 -6.04 1.70 -14.55
CA VAL A 178 -5.51 1.83 -13.19
C VAL A 178 -4.37 0.85 -12.95
N ARG A 179 -4.54 -0.42 -13.34
CA ARG A 179 -3.47 -1.43 -13.21
C ARG A 179 -2.23 -1.07 -14.03
N ALA A 180 -2.42 -0.57 -15.25
CA ALA A 180 -1.31 -0.12 -16.09
C ALA A 180 -0.57 1.07 -15.44
N ALA A 181 -1.31 2.08 -14.99
CA ALA A 181 -0.73 3.25 -14.32
C ALA A 181 0.01 2.88 -13.02
N ALA A 182 -0.54 1.97 -12.20
CA ALA A 182 0.12 1.48 -11.00
C ALA A 182 1.45 0.76 -11.32
N LEU A 183 1.48 -0.05 -12.38
CA LEU A 183 2.71 -0.70 -12.83
C LEU A 183 3.74 0.30 -13.37
N ASP A 184 3.29 1.35 -14.06
CA ASP A 184 4.17 2.40 -14.56
C ASP A 184 4.75 3.25 -13.41
N ASN A 185 3.98 3.48 -12.34
CA ASN A 185 4.48 4.11 -11.12
C ASN A 185 5.61 3.29 -10.46
N VAL A 186 5.43 1.97 -10.35
CA VAL A 186 6.48 1.08 -9.83
C VAL A 186 7.70 1.06 -10.78
N ARG A 187 7.45 1.03 -12.09
CA ARG A 187 8.51 1.03 -13.11
C ARG A 187 9.40 2.27 -13.00
N PHE A 188 8.82 3.45 -12.79
CA PHE A 188 9.59 4.68 -12.62
C PHE A 188 10.68 4.56 -11.56
N TRP A 189 10.37 3.98 -10.40
CA TRP A 189 11.35 3.77 -9.33
C TRP A 189 12.34 2.64 -9.64
N LEU A 190 11.89 1.55 -10.27
CA LEU A 190 12.77 0.47 -10.71
C LEU A 190 13.79 0.94 -11.76
N GLU A 191 13.38 1.80 -12.70
CA GLU A 191 14.26 2.38 -13.71
C GLU A 191 15.27 3.38 -13.11
N ARG A 192 14.98 3.94 -11.93
CA ARG A 192 15.95 4.72 -11.13
C ARG A 192 16.98 3.85 -10.40
N GLY A 193 16.72 2.56 -10.25
CA GLY A 193 17.67 1.61 -9.66
C GLY A 193 17.35 1.16 -8.23
N VAL A 194 16.12 1.34 -7.73
CA VAL A 194 15.72 0.72 -6.47
C VAL A 194 15.77 -0.81 -6.58
N ASP A 195 16.21 -1.49 -5.52
CA ASP A 195 16.44 -2.95 -5.53
C ASP A 195 15.17 -3.76 -5.22
N GLY A 196 14.10 -3.08 -4.78
CA GLY A 196 12.82 -3.71 -4.50
C GLY A 196 11.79 -2.73 -3.95
N VAL A 197 10.60 -3.26 -3.70
CA VAL A 197 9.48 -2.50 -3.14
C VAL A 197 8.82 -3.29 -2.02
N ARG A 198 8.41 -2.60 -0.96
CA ARG A 198 7.43 -3.11 0.00
C ARG A 198 6.06 -2.66 -0.48
N LEU A 199 5.16 -3.61 -0.73
CA LEU A 199 3.82 -3.33 -1.24
C LEU A 199 2.86 -3.14 -0.07
N ASP A 200 2.44 -1.89 0.15
CA ASP A 200 1.45 -1.58 1.17
C ASP A 200 0.07 -2.16 0.82
N ALA A 201 -0.62 -2.67 1.84
CA ALA A 201 -2.00 -3.16 1.74
C ALA A 201 -2.28 -3.98 0.48
N ILE A 202 -1.34 -4.83 0.04
CA ILE A 202 -1.37 -5.41 -1.32
C ILE A 202 -2.62 -6.27 -1.61
N ASN A 203 -3.24 -6.82 -0.58
CA ASN A 203 -4.47 -7.58 -0.68
C ASN A 203 -5.74 -6.71 -0.78
N PHE A 204 -5.63 -5.39 -0.66
CA PHE A 204 -6.74 -4.43 -0.73
C PHE A 204 -6.95 -3.84 -2.12
N CYS A 205 -6.01 -4.04 -3.06
CA CYS A 205 -6.11 -3.47 -4.41
C CYS A 205 -7.44 -3.79 -5.11
N PHE A 206 -7.97 -5.00 -4.93
CA PHE A 206 -9.27 -5.39 -5.47
C PHE A 206 -10.33 -5.45 -4.37
N HIS A 207 -11.50 -4.90 -4.68
CA HIS A 207 -12.72 -5.08 -3.91
C HIS A 207 -13.67 -6.04 -4.64
N ASP A 208 -14.68 -6.56 -3.94
CA ASP A 208 -15.76 -7.32 -4.58
C ASP A 208 -16.64 -6.40 -5.42
N ALA A 209 -16.63 -6.54 -6.76
CA ALA A 209 -17.38 -5.67 -7.67
C ALA A 209 -18.91 -5.75 -7.49
N LEU A 210 -19.42 -6.81 -6.84
CA LEU A 210 -20.82 -6.93 -6.46
C LEU A 210 -21.18 -6.17 -5.17
N LEU A 211 -20.18 -5.59 -4.50
CA LEU A 211 -20.33 -4.83 -3.26
C LEU A 211 -21.09 -5.59 -2.17
N ARG A 212 -20.92 -6.93 -2.10
CA ARG A 212 -21.64 -7.74 -1.12
C ARG A 212 -21.25 -7.38 0.31
N ASP A 213 -22.22 -7.42 1.20
CA ASP A 213 -22.00 -7.25 2.63
C ASP A 213 -21.04 -8.32 3.16
N ASN A 214 -20.13 -7.89 4.05
CA ASN A 214 -19.30 -8.82 4.79
C ASN A 214 -20.16 -9.57 5.83
N PRO A 215 -19.98 -10.89 5.99
CA PRO A 215 -20.66 -11.62 7.05
C PRO A 215 -20.18 -11.13 8.43
N PRO A 216 -21.06 -11.10 9.44
CA PRO A 216 -20.64 -10.77 10.79
C PRO A 216 -19.66 -11.83 11.32
N LYS A 217 -18.72 -11.42 12.16
CA LYS A 217 -17.85 -12.37 12.87
C LYS A 217 -18.72 -13.36 13.66
N PRO A 218 -18.46 -14.68 13.58
CA PRO A 218 -19.21 -15.67 14.36
C PRO A 218 -19.19 -15.36 15.85
N ALA A 219 -20.30 -15.56 16.56
CA ALA A 219 -20.45 -15.15 17.95
C ALA A 219 -19.33 -15.69 18.86
N HIS A 220 -18.94 -16.96 18.67
CA HIS A 220 -17.88 -17.61 19.44
C HIS A 220 -16.47 -17.01 19.20
N ALA A 221 -16.27 -16.29 18.10
CA ALA A 221 -15.00 -15.67 17.74
C ALA A 221 -14.95 -14.16 18.08
N ARG A 222 -16.02 -13.59 18.64
CA ARG A 222 -16.11 -12.17 19.05
C ARG A 222 -15.35 -11.92 20.37
N THR A 223 -14.01 -11.98 20.31
CA THR A 223 -13.12 -11.69 21.45
C THR A 223 -12.47 -10.32 21.30
N GLY A 224 -12.60 -9.46 22.32
CA GLY A 224 -11.89 -8.18 22.42
C GLY A 224 -12.68 -6.93 21.98
N ALA A 225 -12.10 -5.75 22.21
CA ALA A 225 -12.74 -4.44 22.04
C ALA A 225 -13.16 -4.09 20.59
N ALA A 226 -12.72 -4.86 19.59
CA ALA A 226 -13.12 -4.71 18.19
C ALA A 226 -14.47 -5.42 17.86
N SER A 227 -15.21 -5.89 18.88
CA SER A 227 -16.42 -6.71 18.69
C SER A 227 -17.75 -5.99 18.96
N ALA A 228 -17.75 -4.71 19.35
CA ALA A 228 -18.98 -3.96 19.65
C ALA A 228 -18.77 -2.44 19.50
N PRO A 229 -19.80 -1.66 19.11
CA PRO A 229 -19.73 -0.21 19.17
C PRO A 229 -19.90 0.18 20.64
N THR A 230 -18.80 0.51 21.32
CA THR A 230 -18.89 1.10 22.65
C THR A 230 -18.03 2.35 22.68
N ILE A 231 -18.69 3.49 22.49
CA ILE A 231 -18.16 4.79 22.91
C ILE A 231 -17.96 4.69 24.43
N ARG A 232 -16.71 4.49 24.86
CA ARG A 232 -16.32 4.77 26.24
C ARG A 232 -15.77 6.19 26.28
N MET A 233 -16.64 7.16 26.55
CA MET A 233 -16.20 8.38 27.21
C MET A 233 -15.63 7.96 28.58
N ARG A 234 -14.32 8.09 28.75
CA ARG A 234 -13.71 8.08 30.08
C ARG A 234 -13.19 9.48 30.35
N SER A 235 -13.92 10.20 31.19
CA SER A 235 -13.42 11.35 31.92
C SER A 235 -12.15 10.95 32.67
N SER A 236 -11.05 11.65 32.41
CA SER A 236 -9.78 11.46 33.12
C SER A 236 -9.90 11.97 34.54
N THR A 237 -9.91 11.04 35.50
CA THR A 237 -9.41 11.31 36.85
C THR A 237 -8.24 10.35 37.09
N THR A 238 -7.18 10.92 37.65
CA THR A 238 -5.82 10.43 37.87
C THR A 238 -5.71 9.00 38.40
N GLY A 239 -4.74 8.24 37.87
CA GLY A 239 -4.31 6.96 38.44
C GLY A 239 -3.21 6.31 37.60
N THR A 240 -2.00 6.28 38.15
CA THR A 240 -0.79 5.62 37.65
C THR A 240 -1.02 4.13 37.47
N THR A 241 -0.72 3.57 36.28
CA THR A 241 -0.40 2.14 36.16
C THR A 241 0.46 1.84 34.93
N THR A 242 1.45 0.99 35.18
CA THR A 242 2.47 0.44 34.29
C THR A 242 1.92 -0.16 32.99
N ARG A 243 2.60 0.12 31.87
CA ARG A 243 2.22 -0.30 30.51
C ARG A 243 3.11 -1.48 30.09
N SER A 244 2.54 -2.67 29.89
CA SER A 244 3.23 -3.74 29.16
C SER A 244 3.08 -3.53 27.64
N PRO A 245 4.03 -4.03 26.81
CA PRO A 245 4.01 -3.82 25.36
C PRO A 245 2.94 -4.71 24.72
N ARG A 246 1.98 -4.09 24.03
CA ARG A 246 1.01 -4.81 23.19
C ARG A 246 1.66 -5.14 21.85
N THR A 247 1.91 -6.43 21.61
CA THR A 247 2.23 -6.95 20.29
C THR A 247 1.00 -6.89 19.40
N TRP A 248 1.07 -6.16 18.29
CA TRP A 248 0.07 -6.18 17.23
C TRP A 248 0.20 -7.47 16.43
N ARG A 249 -0.80 -8.36 16.51
CA ARG A 249 -0.95 -9.49 15.59
C ARG A 249 -2.07 -9.16 14.63
N PHE A 250 -1.72 -8.85 13.39
CA PHE A 250 -2.68 -8.76 12.29
C PHE A 250 -3.17 -10.17 11.93
N TRP A 251 -4.49 -10.34 11.89
CA TRP A 251 -5.17 -11.55 11.44
C TRP A 251 -5.53 -11.39 9.96
N ASN A 252 -4.86 -12.14 9.08
CA ASN A 252 -5.26 -12.31 7.69
C ASN A 252 -6.20 -13.51 7.58
N ASN A 253 -7.44 -13.28 7.15
CA ASN A 253 -8.35 -14.31 6.65
C ASN A 253 -9.19 -13.73 5.52
N CYS A 254 -8.87 -14.06 4.26
CA CYS A 254 -9.78 -14.83 3.40
C CYS A 254 -9.24 -14.99 1.96
N ALA A 255 -9.36 -16.25 1.51
CA ALA A 255 -9.58 -16.77 0.16
C ALA A 255 -8.67 -16.36 -1.02
N ARG A 256 -8.04 -17.41 -1.57
CA ARG A 256 -7.35 -17.48 -2.86
C ARG A 256 -8.20 -16.88 -4.01
N CYS A 257 -7.65 -15.86 -4.67
CA CYS A 257 -7.91 -15.61 -6.07
C CYS A 257 -6.67 -16.03 -6.88
N SER A 258 -6.80 -17.07 -7.68
CA SER A 258 -5.80 -17.45 -8.69
C SER A 258 -6.40 -17.13 -10.05
N MET A 259 -5.97 -16.06 -10.71
CA MET A 259 -6.26 -15.85 -12.13
C MET A 259 -5.04 -15.27 -12.85
N GLY A 260 -4.72 -15.91 -13.97
CA GLY A 260 -3.56 -15.61 -14.80
C GLY A 260 -3.71 -14.26 -15.52
N ILE A 261 -2.65 -13.46 -15.41
CA ILE A 261 -2.49 -12.19 -16.11
C ILE A 261 -2.12 -12.52 -17.57
N GLN A 262 -3.00 -12.19 -18.53
CA GLN A 262 -2.64 -12.09 -19.95
C GLN A 262 -2.51 -10.62 -20.34
N VAL A 263 -1.31 -10.23 -20.75
CA VAL A 263 -0.97 -8.89 -21.26
C VAL A 263 -1.02 -8.90 -22.80
N PRO A 264 -1.73 -7.98 -23.47
CA PRO A 264 -1.71 -7.87 -24.93
C PRO A 264 -0.40 -7.24 -25.44
N PRO A 265 0.12 -7.62 -26.63
CA PRO A 265 1.39 -7.12 -27.13
C PRO A 265 1.20 -5.90 -28.05
N ARG A 266 1.97 -4.83 -27.85
CA ARG A 266 2.50 -3.99 -28.96
C ARG A 266 3.58 -3.00 -28.48
N TRP A 267 4.50 -2.73 -29.41
CA TRP A 267 5.62 -1.78 -29.41
C TRP A 267 6.98 -2.29 -28.92
N ALA A 268 7.80 -2.62 -29.91
CA ALA A 268 9.21 -2.98 -29.80
C ALA A 268 10.06 -1.90 -30.49
N ARG A 269 11.08 -1.40 -29.76
CA ARG A 269 12.37 -0.75 -30.13
C ARG A 269 12.80 0.03 -28.87
N SER A 270 13.99 -0.05 -28.26
CA SER A 270 15.25 -0.75 -28.49
C SER A 270 16.13 -0.62 -27.22
N ARG A 271 16.76 -1.75 -26.79
CA ARG A 271 17.83 -1.95 -25.75
C ARG A 271 17.44 -1.93 -24.25
N PRO A 272 18.20 -2.62 -23.36
CA PRO A 272 18.48 -4.06 -23.28
C PRO A 272 17.41 -4.82 -22.44
N ARG A 273 17.11 -6.06 -22.85
CA ARG A 273 15.96 -6.85 -22.38
C ARG A 273 16.19 -7.45 -20.98
N ILE A 274 15.40 -7.01 -20.00
CA ILE A 274 15.00 -7.85 -18.87
C ILE A 274 14.19 -9.02 -19.44
N ARG A 275 14.71 -10.25 -19.35
CA ARG A 275 14.01 -11.46 -19.81
C ARG A 275 12.93 -11.86 -18.80
N TRP A 276 11.68 -11.57 -19.13
CA TRP A 276 10.52 -12.20 -18.48
C TRP A 276 10.40 -13.66 -18.96
N ARG A 277 10.55 -14.63 -18.05
CA ARG A 277 10.30 -16.05 -18.35
C ARG A 277 8.78 -16.27 -18.46
N ARG A 278 8.31 -16.65 -19.65
CA ARG A 278 7.01 -17.32 -19.82
C ARG A 278 7.10 -18.74 -19.24
N TRP A 279 6.11 -19.10 -18.42
CA TRP A 279 5.87 -20.49 -18.02
C TRP A 279 5.10 -21.21 -19.13
N PRO A 280 5.49 -22.42 -19.55
CA PRO A 280 4.72 -23.19 -20.51
C PRO A 280 3.57 -23.96 -19.85
N ASN A 281 2.38 -23.76 -20.43
CA ASN A 281 1.20 -24.63 -20.56
C ASN A 281 0.84 -25.66 -19.48
N THR A 282 -0.41 -25.54 -19.05
CA THR A 282 -1.28 -26.53 -18.38
C THR A 282 -1.43 -27.85 -19.14
N PRO A 283 -1.65 -28.98 -18.44
CA PRO A 283 -2.50 -30.06 -18.90
C PRO A 283 -3.85 -30.11 -18.15
N SER A 284 -4.85 -30.62 -18.87
CA SER A 284 -6.29 -30.71 -18.59
C SER A 284 -6.67 -31.67 -17.44
N PRO A 285 -7.95 -31.68 -16.96
CA PRO A 285 -8.35 -32.25 -15.68
C PRO A 285 -8.71 -33.73 -15.75
N GLY A 286 -8.22 -34.53 -14.80
CA GLY A 286 -8.63 -35.93 -14.65
C GLY A 286 -8.13 -36.56 -13.34
N ALA A 287 -9.08 -37.09 -12.57
CA ALA A 287 -8.95 -38.00 -11.42
C ALA A 287 -8.26 -37.48 -10.14
N CYS A 288 -9.08 -37.05 -9.17
CA CYS A 288 -8.72 -37.08 -7.75
C CYS A 288 -8.70 -38.54 -7.28
N THR A 289 -7.52 -39.06 -6.94
CA THR A 289 -7.35 -40.22 -6.05
C THR A 289 -6.65 -39.76 -4.78
N TRP A 290 -7.26 -40.13 -3.66
CA TRP A 290 -6.82 -39.86 -2.29
C TRP A 290 -5.45 -40.48 -2.00
N ALA A 291 -4.58 -39.75 -1.30
CA ALA A 291 -3.51 -40.32 -0.50
C ALA A 291 -3.19 -39.41 0.69
N THR A 292 -3.46 -39.94 1.88
CA THR A 292 -3.04 -39.45 3.19
C THR A 292 -1.58 -39.82 3.48
N ALA A 293 -0.81 -38.88 4.04
CA ALA A 293 0.36 -39.13 4.90
C ALA A 293 0.66 -37.79 5.64
N SER A 294 0.38 -37.64 6.93
CA SER A 294 1.08 -38.19 8.10
C SER A 294 2.52 -37.66 8.25
N SER A 295 2.66 -36.73 9.20
CA SER A 295 3.80 -36.51 10.12
C SER A 295 5.24 -36.75 9.64
N CYS A 296 6.03 -35.68 9.63
CA CYS A 296 7.30 -35.55 10.38
C CYS A 296 7.59 -34.06 10.59
#